data_AF-A0A3D4UBM7-F1
#
_entry.id   AF-A0A3D4UBM7-F1
#
_cell.length_a   1.000
_cell.length_b   1.000
_cell.length_c   1.000
_cell.angle_alpha   90.00
_cell.angle_beta   90.00
_cell.angle_gamma   90.00
#
_symmetry.space_group_name_H-M   'P 1'
#
loop_
_entity.id
_entity.type
_entity.pdbx_description
1 polymer ?
#
loop_
_entity_poly.entity_id
_entity_poly.type
_entity_poly.pdbx_seq_one_letter_code
_entity_poly.pdbx_strand_id
1 'polypeptide(L)'
;MPTLPAVVSQQFTVRRQQEFAELVHVGRPLLVLMVGLMVAIVGAGLTIVQFAPVQSHYIPVVAGVGMAAVATILAGGMLFKNPVLAQEAYYVSTLLVIGIMLPLEDQLTGLANRRSFNDTLFHEWERCGRSRQPLALLFMDVDDFKRYNDTYGMRLAISA
;
A
#
# COMPACT_ATOMS: atom_id res chain seq x y z
N MET A 1 -25.96 14.82 1.51
CA MET A 1 -24.70 15.56 1.72
C MET A 1 -23.72 14.62 2.40
N PRO A 2 -22.48 14.45 1.91
CA PRO A 2 -21.49 13.63 2.61
C PRO A 2 -21.16 14.27 3.97
N THR A 3 -21.04 13.45 5.01
CA THR A 3 -20.69 13.88 6.37
C THR A 3 -19.23 14.37 6.39
N LEU A 4 -18.93 15.45 7.13
CA LEU A 4 -17.59 16.04 7.26
C LEU A 4 -16.42 15.02 7.39
N PRO A 5 -16.51 13.95 8.19
CA PRO A 5 -15.44 12.95 8.32
C PRO A 5 -15.18 12.11 7.05
N ALA A 6 -16.19 11.89 6.21
CA ALA A 6 -16.04 11.16 4.95
C ALA A 6 -15.27 11.99 3.90
N VAL A 7 -15.45 13.31 3.89
CA VAL A 7 -14.73 14.23 2.99
C VAL A 7 -13.26 14.35 3.38
N VAL A 8 -12.96 14.44 4.69
CA VAL A 8 -11.58 14.55 5.19
C VAL A 8 -10.78 13.27 4.95
N SER A 9 -11.38 12.09 5.18
CA SER A 9 -10.71 10.80 4.92
C SER A 9 -10.47 10.54 3.43
N GLN A 10 -11.43 10.90 2.57
CA GLN A 10 -11.23 10.84 1.12
C GLN A 10 -10.14 11.80 0.65
N GLN A 11 -10.13 13.05 1.13
CA GLN A 11 -9.08 14.01 0.78
C GLN A 11 -7.69 13.56 1.24
N PHE A 12 -7.56 12.98 2.43
CA PHE A 12 -6.28 12.44 2.92
C PHE A 12 -5.79 11.25 2.10
N THR A 13 -6.71 10.39 1.66
CA THR A 13 -6.37 9.21 0.84
C THR A 13 -5.95 9.63 -0.57
N VAL A 14 -6.66 10.59 -1.17
CA VAL A 14 -6.32 11.16 -2.48
C VAL A 14 -4.99 11.92 -2.44
N ARG A 15 -4.72 12.73 -1.40
CA ARG A 15 -3.44 13.43 -1.25
C ARG A 15 -2.25 12.48 -1.13
N ARG A 16 -2.37 11.42 -0.33
CA ARG A 16 -1.28 10.43 -0.18
C ARG A 16 -1.06 9.60 -1.44
N GLN A 17 -2.12 9.32 -2.20
CA GLN A 17 -1.98 8.68 -3.51
C GLN A 17 -1.26 9.59 -4.52
N GLN A 18 -1.52 10.90 -4.47
CA GLN A 18 -0.80 11.88 -5.29
C GLN A 18 0.67 12.03 -4.88
N GLU A 19 1.00 12.10 -3.58
CA GLU A 19 2.40 12.17 -3.11
C GLU A 19 3.21 10.93 -3.48
N PHE A 20 2.59 9.74 -3.42
CA PHE A 20 3.24 8.49 -3.84
C PHE A 20 3.39 8.42 -5.36
N ALA A 21 2.39 8.89 -6.11
CA ALA A 21 2.48 9.04 -7.56
C ALA A 21 3.59 10.02 -7.95
N GLU A 22 3.76 11.13 -7.22
CA GLU A 22 4.86 12.08 -7.43
C GLU A 22 6.22 11.46 -7.10
N LEU A 23 6.38 10.74 -5.99
CA LEU A 23 7.63 10.01 -5.67
C LEU A 23 7.99 8.97 -6.73
N VAL A 24 7.00 8.24 -7.26
CA VAL A 24 7.19 7.29 -8.38
C VAL A 24 7.48 8.02 -9.69
N HIS A 25 6.84 9.18 -9.95
CA HIS A 25 7.11 10.03 -11.09
C HIS A 25 8.49 10.73 -11.02
N VAL A 26 9.03 10.97 -9.83
CA VAL A 26 10.35 11.58 -9.59
C VAL A 26 11.46 10.51 -9.60
N GLY A 27 11.18 9.27 -9.17
CA GLY A 27 12.15 8.16 -9.23
C GLY A 27 12.36 7.58 -10.65
N ARG A 28 11.32 7.59 -11.48
CA ARG A 28 11.37 7.13 -12.89
C ARG A 28 12.38 7.89 -13.78
N PRO A 29 12.48 9.23 -13.77
CA PRO A 29 13.45 9.96 -14.58
C PRO A 29 14.89 9.72 -14.11
N LEU A 30 15.14 9.54 -12.81
CA LEU A 30 16.46 9.18 -12.29
C LEU A 30 16.91 7.81 -12.83
N LEU A 31 16.01 6.82 -12.82
CA LEU A 31 16.31 5.48 -13.33
C LEU A 31 16.54 5.48 -14.85
N VAL A 32 15.72 6.24 -15.60
CA VAL A 32 15.94 6.45 -17.05
C VAL A 32 17.28 7.14 -17.31
N LEU A 33 17.67 8.11 -16.48
CA LEU A 33 18.95 8.80 -16.59
C LEU A 33 20.13 7.87 -16.26
N MET A 34 20.03 7.02 -15.24
CA MET A 34 21.06 6.03 -14.92
C MET A 34 21.20 4.95 -16.01
N VAL A 35 20.09 4.47 -16.57
CA VAL A 35 20.11 3.52 -17.70
C VAL A 35 20.68 4.19 -18.95
N GLY A 36 20.29 5.43 -19.24
CA GLY A 36 20.84 6.23 -20.34
C GLY A 36 22.34 6.47 -20.19
N LEU A 37 22.81 6.78 -18.98
CA LEU A 37 24.23 6.93 -18.66
C LEU A 37 25.01 5.63 -18.88
N MET A 38 24.47 4.49 -18.42
CA MET A 38 25.08 3.18 -18.65
C MET A 38 25.20 2.84 -20.14
N VAL A 39 24.14 3.10 -20.92
CA VAL A 39 24.16 2.90 -22.38
C VAL A 39 25.17 3.85 -23.05
N ALA A 40 25.26 5.10 -22.61
CA ALA A 40 26.23 6.08 -23.12
C ALA A 40 27.68 5.69 -22.82
N ILE A 41 27.97 5.20 -21.61
CA ILE A 41 29.30 4.73 -21.21
C ILE A 41 29.71 3.51 -22.05
N VAL A 42 28.81 2.54 -22.23
CA VAL A 42 29.06 1.35 -23.06
C VAL A 42 29.26 1.73 -24.54
N GLY A 43 28.44 2.66 -25.05
CA GLY A 43 28.56 3.18 -26.42
C GLY A 43 29.85 3.96 -26.67
N ALA A 44 30.30 4.78 -25.71
CA ALA A 44 31.57 5.50 -25.79
C ALA A 44 32.78 4.55 -25.73
N GLY A 45 32.70 3.47 -24.95
CA GLY A 45 33.71 2.41 -24.97
C GLY A 45 33.82 1.74 -26.34
N LEU A 46 32.68 1.52 -27.02
CA LEU A 46 32.59 0.98 -28.38
C LEU A 46 33.30 1.85 -29.43
N THR A 47 33.16 3.18 -29.36
CA THR A 47 33.80 4.08 -30.33
C THR A 47 35.31 4.15 -30.12
N ILE A 48 35.78 4.15 -28.87
CA ILE A 48 37.22 4.13 -28.54
C ILE A 48 37.88 2.85 -29.06
N VAL A 49 37.20 1.69 -28.98
CA VAL A 49 37.71 0.40 -29.50
C VAL A 49 37.81 0.37 -31.03
N GLN A 50 36.95 1.10 -31.76
CA GLN A 50 37.00 1.14 -33.23
C GLN A 50 38.17 1.97 -33.78
N PHE A 51 38.65 2.95 -33.02
CA PHE A 51 39.80 3.79 -33.41
C PHE A 51 41.12 3.36 -32.75
N ALA A 52 41.11 2.34 -31.88
CA ALA A 52 42.31 1.77 -31.30
C ALA A 52 43.00 0.82 -32.29
N PRO A 53 44.32 0.95 -32.55
CA PRO A 53 45.02 0.10 -33.50
C PRO A 53 45.31 -1.27 -32.87
N VAL A 54 44.34 -2.19 -32.89
CA VAL A 54 44.52 -3.55 -32.35
C VAL A 54 44.40 -4.57 -33.48
N GLN A 55 45.56 -5.08 -33.91
CA GLN A 55 45.67 -6.23 -34.78
C GLN A 55 45.24 -7.51 -34.02
N SER A 56 44.26 -8.24 -34.58
CA SER A 56 43.81 -9.63 -34.28
C SER A 56 42.75 -9.95 -33.19
N HIS A 57 42.34 -9.04 -32.30
CA HIS A 57 41.41 -9.38 -31.18
C HIS A 57 40.01 -8.72 -31.24
N TYR A 58 39.54 -8.29 -32.42
CA TYR A 58 38.28 -7.54 -32.58
C TYR A 58 37.00 -8.33 -32.27
N ILE A 59 36.93 -9.60 -32.69
CA ILE A 59 35.74 -10.46 -32.57
C ILE A 59 35.32 -10.73 -31.11
N PRO A 60 36.21 -11.13 -30.18
CA PRO A 60 35.80 -11.41 -28.79
C PRO A 60 35.35 -10.16 -28.03
N VAL A 61 35.89 -8.98 -28.35
CA VAL A 61 35.50 -7.71 -27.70
C VAL A 61 34.09 -7.31 -28.11
N VAL A 62 33.78 -7.38 -29.41
CA VAL A 62 32.44 -7.07 -29.92
C VAL A 62 31.39 -8.03 -29.36
N ALA A 63 31.72 -9.33 -29.26
CA ALA A 63 30.82 -10.33 -28.68
C ALA A 63 30.55 -10.08 -27.17
N GLY A 64 31.59 -9.75 -26.39
CA GLY A 64 31.46 -9.46 -24.97
C GLY A 64 30.59 -8.23 -24.68
N VAL A 65 30.74 -7.18 -25.48
CA VAL A 65 29.93 -5.95 -25.37
C VAL A 65 28.46 -6.22 -25.73
N GLY A 66 28.22 -7.01 -26.77
CA GLY A 66 26.86 -7.42 -27.16
C GLY A 66 26.14 -8.15 -26.01
N MET A 67 26.82 -9.07 -25.32
CA MET A 67 26.24 -9.79 -24.18
C MET A 67 25.95 -8.86 -22.98
N ALA A 68 26.85 -7.92 -22.67
CA ALA A 68 26.63 -6.96 -21.59
C ALA A 68 25.43 -6.03 -21.85
N ALA A 69 25.24 -5.60 -23.10
CA ALA A 69 24.09 -4.80 -23.51
C ALA A 69 22.77 -5.59 -23.35
N VAL A 70 22.74 -6.85 -23.79
CA VAL A 70 21.56 -7.71 -23.65
C VAL A 70 21.23 -7.98 -22.17
N ALA A 71 22.24 -8.28 -21.35
CA ALA A 71 22.06 -8.49 -19.91
C ALA A 71 21.48 -7.24 -19.21
N THR A 72 21.94 -6.04 -19.61
CA THR A 72 21.46 -4.77 -19.05
C THR A 72 20.01 -4.49 -19.45
N ILE A 73 19.63 -4.77 -20.70
CA ILE A 73 18.25 -4.62 -21.18
C ILE A 73 17.31 -5.60 -20.47
N LEU A 74 17.74 -6.84 -20.26
CA LEU A 74 16.96 -7.86 -19.55
C LEU A 74 16.82 -7.53 -18.06
N ALA A 75 17.90 -7.13 -17.39
CA ALA A 75 17.88 -6.73 -15.98
C ALA A 75 17.01 -5.48 -15.76
N GLY A 76 17.13 -4.47 -16.64
CA GLY A 76 16.25 -3.31 -16.66
C GLY A 76 14.80 -3.71 -16.88
N GLY A 77 14.53 -4.56 -17.87
CA GLY A 77 13.19 -5.09 -18.13
C GLY A 77 12.58 -5.87 -16.97
N MET A 78 13.38 -6.67 -16.24
CA MET A 78 12.96 -7.42 -15.07
C MET A 78 12.63 -6.51 -13.88
N LEU A 79 13.41 -5.44 -13.69
CA LEU A 79 13.13 -4.40 -12.69
C LEU A 79 11.88 -3.59 -13.05
N PHE A 80 11.65 -3.29 -14.33
CA PHE A 80 10.46 -2.58 -14.81
C PHE A 80 9.18 -3.45 -14.78
N LYS A 81 9.29 -4.77 -15.01
CA LYS A 81 8.16 -5.69 -15.09
C LYS A 81 7.71 -6.26 -13.75
N ASN A 82 8.45 -6.03 -12.66
CA ASN A 82 8.09 -6.57 -11.35
C ASN A 82 7.62 -5.51 -10.34
N PRO A 83 6.68 -4.60 -10.69
CA PRO A 83 6.02 -3.77 -9.70
C PRO A 83 5.14 -4.61 -8.74
N VAL A 84 4.89 -5.88 -9.06
CA VAL A 84 4.09 -6.82 -8.26
C VAL A 84 4.66 -7.01 -6.85
N LEU A 85 5.98 -7.15 -6.67
CA LEU A 85 6.56 -7.30 -5.32
C LEU A 85 6.40 -6.02 -4.48
N ALA A 86 6.49 -4.85 -5.12
CA ALA A 86 6.22 -3.57 -4.46
C ALA A 86 4.71 -3.36 -4.19
N GLN A 87 3.86 -3.88 -5.08
CA GLN A 87 2.41 -3.82 -4.98
C GLN A 87 1.91 -4.69 -3.82
N GLU A 88 2.36 -5.94 -3.71
CA GLU A 88 2.03 -6.86 -2.62
C GLU A 88 2.37 -6.25 -1.25
N ALA A 89 3.59 -5.72 -1.09
CA ALA A 89 4.03 -5.06 0.14
C ALA A 89 3.21 -3.80 0.45
N TYR A 90 2.82 -3.04 -0.57
CA TYR A 90 2.01 -1.83 -0.43
C TYR A 90 0.57 -2.16 0.01
N TYR A 91 -0.10 -3.11 -0.65
CA TYR A 91 -1.46 -3.51 -0.30
C TYR A 91 -1.56 -4.01 1.14
N VAL A 92 -0.60 -4.84 1.57
CA VAL A 92 -0.53 -5.33 2.96
C VAL A 92 -0.33 -4.17 3.94
N SER A 93 0.54 -3.23 3.62
CA SER A 93 0.80 -2.05 4.47
C SER A 93 -0.43 -1.14 4.58
N THR A 94 -1.16 -0.91 3.48
CA THR A 94 -2.38 -0.10 3.46
C THR A 94 -3.51 -0.78 4.25
N LEU A 95 -3.70 -2.09 4.07
CA LEU A 95 -4.69 -2.87 4.83
C LEU A 95 -4.44 -2.80 6.34
N LEU A 96 -3.19 -2.92 6.76
CA LEU A 96 -2.79 -2.81 8.16
C LEU A 96 -3.13 -1.42 8.74
N VAL A 97 -2.72 -0.34 8.05
CA VAL A 97 -2.94 1.04 8.52
C VAL A 97 -4.42 1.38 8.60
N ILE A 98 -5.21 0.98 7.61
CA ILE A 98 -6.68 1.19 7.64
C ILE A 98 -7.27 0.45 8.82
N GLY A 99 -6.90 -0.82 9.03
CA GLY A 99 -7.40 -1.63 10.15
C GLY A 99 -7.15 -0.97 11.52
N ILE A 100 -6.00 -0.32 11.70
CA ILE A 100 -5.63 0.41 12.93
C ILE A 100 -6.36 1.76 13.03
N MET A 101 -6.58 2.46 11.91
CA MET A 101 -7.21 3.78 11.87
C MET A 101 -8.75 3.76 11.88
N LEU A 102 -9.38 2.58 11.83
CA LEU A 102 -10.84 2.49 11.91
C LEU A 102 -11.35 3.13 13.21
N PRO A 103 -12.40 3.98 13.14
CA PRO A 103 -12.96 4.65 14.32
C PRO A 103 -13.35 3.65 15.41
N LEU A 104 -13.20 4.04 16.68
CA LEU A 104 -13.65 3.26 17.85
C LEU A 104 -15.17 3.15 17.96
N GLU A 105 -15.90 3.95 17.18
CA GLU A 105 -17.37 3.93 17.09
C GLU A 105 -17.81 3.26 15.78
N ASP A 106 -18.89 2.48 15.88
CA ASP A 106 -19.59 1.92 14.74
C ASP A 106 -20.36 3.05 14.03
N GLN A 107 -20.09 3.25 12.73
CA GLN A 107 -20.62 4.37 11.97
C GLN A 107 -22.14 4.31 11.74
N LEU A 108 -22.74 3.14 11.98
CA LEU A 108 -24.15 2.85 11.73
C LEU A 108 -25.01 3.23 12.94
N THR A 109 -24.48 2.98 14.13
CA THR A 109 -25.18 3.17 15.41
C THR A 109 -24.62 4.31 16.25
N GLY A 110 -23.42 4.80 15.94
CA GLY A 110 -22.67 5.76 16.76
C GLY A 110 -22.21 5.19 18.11
N LEU A 111 -22.43 3.88 18.35
CA LEU A 111 -22.03 3.21 19.57
C LEU A 111 -20.57 2.76 19.48
N ALA A 112 -19.92 2.59 20.63
CA ALA A 112 -18.60 1.98 20.70
C ALA A 112 -18.60 0.63 19.97
N ASN A 113 -17.69 0.46 19.02
CA ASN A 113 -17.55 -0.76 18.26
C ASN A 113 -16.99 -1.89 19.14
N ARG A 114 -17.01 -3.11 18.62
CA ARG A 114 -16.53 -4.29 19.37
C ARG A 114 -15.07 -4.18 19.84
N ARG A 115 -14.21 -3.47 19.10
CA ARG A 115 -12.82 -3.24 19.51
C ARG A 115 -12.76 -2.35 20.75
N SER A 116 -13.45 -1.20 20.71
CA SER A 116 -13.56 -0.29 21.85
C SER A 116 -14.17 -0.98 23.07
N PHE A 117 -15.22 -1.78 22.86
CA PHE A 117 -15.82 -2.57 23.95
C PHE A 117 -14.81 -3.50 24.63
N ASN A 118 -14.03 -4.26 23.84
CA ASN A 118 -13.03 -5.19 24.38
C ASN A 118 -11.91 -4.44 25.14
N ASP A 119 -11.43 -3.33 24.59
CA ASP A 119 -10.38 -2.52 25.20
C ASP A 119 -10.88 -1.94 26.54
N THR A 120 -12.09 -1.38 26.56
CA THR A 120 -12.72 -0.87 27.79
C THR A 120 -12.97 -1.99 28.80
N LEU A 121 -13.46 -3.16 28.37
CA LEU A 121 -13.70 -4.30 29.25
C LEU A 121 -12.41 -4.78 29.91
N PHE A 122 -11.30 -4.85 29.16
CA PHE A 122 -9.99 -5.21 29.70
C PHE A 122 -9.51 -4.21 30.76
N HIS A 123 -9.63 -2.91 30.47
CA HIS A 123 -9.26 -1.86 31.42
C HIS A 123 -10.11 -1.85 32.70
N GLU A 124 -11.43 -2.03 32.56
CA GLU A 124 -12.35 -2.09 33.69
C GLU A 124 -12.16 -3.36 34.51
N TRP A 125 -11.85 -4.49 33.88
CA TRP A 125 -11.49 -5.73 34.58
C TRP A 125 -10.26 -5.55 35.48
N GLU A 126 -9.17 -4.96 34.94
CA GLU A 126 -7.97 -4.66 35.74
C GLU A 126 -8.25 -3.62 36.84
N ARG A 127 -9.10 -2.63 36.58
CA ARG A 127 -9.46 -1.61 37.57
C ARG A 127 -10.26 -2.22 38.71
N CYS A 128 -11.32 -2.97 38.41
CA CYS A 128 -12.16 -3.67 39.38
C CYS A 128 -11.38 -4.71 40.19
N GLY A 129 -10.44 -5.42 39.56
CA GLY A 129 -9.53 -6.33 40.26
C GLY A 129 -8.66 -5.62 41.31
N ARG A 130 -8.16 -4.42 41.00
CA ARG A 130 -7.36 -3.59 41.93
C ARG A 130 -8.20 -2.96 43.03
N SER A 131 -9.38 -2.45 42.71
CA SER A 131 -10.28 -1.78 43.66
C SER A 131 -11.20 -2.74 44.42
N ARG A 132 -11.16 -4.04 44.09
CA ARG A 132 -12.08 -5.09 44.58
C ARG A 132 -13.56 -4.72 44.41
N GLN A 133 -13.89 -3.99 43.34
CA GLN A 133 -15.26 -3.66 43.03
C GLN A 133 -15.89 -4.69 42.08
N PRO A 134 -17.18 -5.02 42.23
CA PRO A 134 -17.87 -5.90 41.31
C PRO A 134 -18.01 -5.25 39.93
N LEU A 135 -17.81 -6.02 38.87
CA LEU A 135 -18.04 -5.63 37.48
C LEU A 135 -19.30 -6.32 36.97
N ALA A 136 -20.16 -5.58 36.28
CA ALA A 136 -21.38 -6.10 35.65
C ALA A 136 -21.36 -5.80 34.15
N LEU A 137 -21.92 -6.72 33.35
CA LEU A 137 -21.99 -6.60 31.90
C LEU A 137 -23.43 -6.88 31.44
N LEU A 138 -23.95 -6.03 30.55
CA LEU A 138 -25.26 -6.16 29.95
C LEU A 138 -25.10 -6.49 28.46
N PHE A 139 -25.61 -7.64 28.03
CA PHE A 139 -25.76 -7.99 26.63
C PHE A 139 -27.22 -7.77 26.22
N MET A 140 -27.43 -7.01 25.15
CA MET A 140 -28.73 -6.79 24.54
C MET A 140 -28.64 -7.23 23.07
N ASP A 141 -29.64 -7.98 22.63
CA ASP A 141 -29.82 -8.36 21.22
C ASP A 141 -31.23 -7.92 20.78
N VAL A 142 -31.40 -7.64 19.48
CA VAL A 142 -32.68 -7.22 18.94
C VAL A 142 -33.43 -8.45 18.44
N ASP A 143 -34.52 -8.80 19.13
CA ASP A 143 -35.37 -9.93 18.76
C ASP A 143 -35.97 -9.75 17.35
N ASP A 144 -36.08 -10.84 16.59
CA ASP A 144 -36.69 -10.89 15.25
C ASP A 144 -36.12 -9.90 14.20
N PHE A 145 -34.88 -9.41 14.38
CA PHE A 145 -34.25 -8.45 13.46
C PHE A 145 -34.25 -8.90 11.99
N LYS A 146 -34.14 -10.21 11.74
CA LYS A 146 -34.24 -10.80 10.40
C LYS A 146 -35.61 -10.52 9.76
N ARG A 147 -36.70 -10.69 10.50
CA ARG A 147 -38.07 -10.50 10.01
C ARG A 147 -38.33 -9.03 9.68
N TYR A 148 -37.79 -8.11 10.48
CA TYR A 148 -37.83 -6.69 10.20
C TYR A 148 -37.10 -6.36 8.88
N ASN A 149 -35.86 -6.86 8.72
CA ASN A 149 -35.07 -6.69 7.49
C ASN A 149 -35.77 -7.27 6.24
N ASP A 150 -36.43 -8.41 6.38
CA ASP A 150 -37.15 -9.07 5.29
C ASP A 150 -38.43 -8.30 4.90
N THR A 151 -39.04 -7.56 5.84
CA THR A 151 -40.30 -6.82 5.62
C THR A 151 -40.08 -5.40 5.08
N TYR A 152 -39.09 -4.67 5.62
CA TYR A 152 -38.86 -3.26 5.30
C TYR A 152 -37.65 -3.04 4.38
N GLY A 153 -36.90 -4.10 4.08
CA GLY A 153 -35.69 -4.06 3.28
C GLY A 153 -34.48 -3.63 4.10
N MET A 154 -33.34 -4.26 3.83
CA MET A 154 -32.10 -4.09 4.59
C MET A 154 -31.75 -2.62 4.85
N ARG A 155 -31.95 -1.73 3.86
CA ARG A 155 -31.58 -0.31 3.95
C ARG A 155 -32.32 0.52 5.00
N LEU A 156 -33.54 0.14 5.38
CA LEU A 156 -34.36 0.87 6.36
C LEU A 156 -34.03 0.49 7.81
N ALA A 157 -33.55 -0.74 8.05
CA ALA A 157 -33.14 -1.19 9.38
C ALA A 157 -31.83 -0.59 9.88
N ILE A 158 -31.06 -0.02 8.96
CA ILE A 158 -29.74 0.54 9.22
C ILE A 158 -29.74 2.08 9.21
N SER A 159 -30.90 2.72 9.11
CA SER A 159 -31.05 4.18 9.09
C SER A 159 -32.08 4.74 10.09
N ALA A 160 -32.58 3.90 11.00
CA ALA A 160 -33.55 4.24 12.03
C ALA A 160 -32.87 4.26 13.40
#